data_AF-A0A7K4LDV1-F1
#
_entry.id   AF-A0A7K4LDV1-F1
#
_cell.length_a   1.000
_cell.length_b   1.000
_cell.length_c   1.000
_cell.angle_alpha   90.00
_cell.angle_beta   90.00
_cell.angle_gamma   90.00
#
_symmetry.space_group_name_H-M   'P 1'
#
loop_
_entity.id
_entity.type
_entity.pdbx_description
1 polymer ?
#
loop_
_entity_poly.entity_id
_entity_poly.type
_entity_poly.pdbx_seq_one_letter_code
_entity_poly.pdbx_strand_id
1 'polypeptide(L)'
;TSVLFSTPPPPENKILVAQHPLLIVANETARLVCNYTYNGTGKEFRASLHKGTASAVEVCFMSWNMTKVSSNSNNGFNCKGIHDKDKVIFNLWNMTANQTDIYFCKIEVLYPPPYVYNEKSNGTVIHVKGKWNLQTPIQIQEAQPANSYWIMVAVTGVLAFYSTLITAAFINYWQKSKQRMFHQSDYMNMTPRHPPYQKNKGYPSYAPTRDYTAYRS
;
A
#
# COMPACT_ATOMS: atom_id res chain seq x y z
N THR A 1 25.51 52.35 51.55
CA THR A 1 25.02 51.48 50.45
C THR A 1 25.56 50.09 50.65
N SER A 2 24.84 49.24 51.38
CA SER A 2 25.20 47.83 51.57
C SER A 2 24.63 47.01 50.40
N VAL A 3 25.51 46.45 49.58
CA VAL A 3 25.16 45.54 48.49
C VAL A 3 24.85 44.17 49.10
N LEU A 4 23.58 43.80 49.12
CA LEU A 4 23.12 42.44 49.45
C LEU A 4 23.48 41.54 48.26
N PHE A 5 24.53 40.73 48.41
CA PHE A 5 24.79 39.61 47.52
C PHE A 5 23.73 38.55 47.75
N SER A 6 22.76 38.45 46.83
CA SER A 6 21.87 37.29 46.76
C SER A 6 22.68 36.08 46.33
N THR A 7 22.85 35.11 47.22
CA THR A 7 23.36 33.79 46.88
C THR A 7 22.50 33.16 45.78
N PRO A 8 23.08 32.49 44.77
CA PRO A 8 22.29 31.76 43.79
C PRO A 8 21.43 30.70 44.49
N PRO A 9 20.15 30.51 44.09
CA PRO A 9 19.29 29.50 44.69
C PRO A 9 19.90 28.11 44.52
N PRO A 10 19.67 27.19 45.48
CA PRO A 10 20.09 25.80 45.35
C PRO A 10 19.49 25.18 44.08
N PRO A 11 20.15 24.18 43.46
CA PRO A 11 19.63 23.54 42.25
C PRO A 11 18.23 23.00 42.53
N GLU A 12 17.23 23.55 41.83
CA GLU A 12 15.86 23.09 41.95
C GLU A 12 15.79 21.62 41.54
N ASN A 13 15.17 20.79 42.39
CA ASN A 13 14.89 19.39 42.07
C ASN A 13 13.94 19.35 40.87
N LYS A 14 14.49 19.19 39.67
CA LYS A 14 13.74 19.16 38.42
C LYS A 14 13.74 17.75 37.83
N ILE A 15 12.60 17.33 37.31
CA ILE A 15 12.44 16.09 36.55
C ILE A 15 12.34 16.48 35.07
N LEU A 16 13.22 15.93 34.24
CA LEU A 16 13.16 16.08 32.79
C LEU A 16 12.68 14.76 32.19
N VAL A 17 11.77 14.84 31.21
CA VAL A 17 11.20 13.67 30.54
C VAL A 17 11.42 13.79 29.04
N ALA A 18 12.09 12.80 28.46
CA ALA A 18 12.28 12.65 27.03
C ALA A 18 11.42 11.50 26.50
N GLN A 19 10.68 11.79 25.44
CA GLN A 19 9.80 10.85 24.75
C GLN A 19 10.12 10.80 23.26
N HIS A 20 9.85 9.66 22.61
CA HIS A 20 9.88 9.61 21.16
C HIS A 20 8.72 10.42 20.56
N PRO A 21 8.95 11.21 19.50
CA PRO A 21 7.94 12.13 18.98
C PRO A 21 6.77 11.42 18.29
N LEU A 22 7.02 10.26 17.66
CA LEU A 22 6.04 9.52 16.88
C LEU A 22 6.18 8.02 17.11
N LEU A 23 5.06 7.33 17.31
CA LEU A 23 4.95 5.87 17.36
C LEU A 23 3.86 5.41 16.40
N ILE A 24 4.22 4.58 15.43
CA ILE A 24 3.28 3.97 14.48
C ILE A 24 2.93 2.57 14.98
N VAL A 25 1.65 2.34 15.25
CA VAL A 25 1.15 1.08 15.84
C VAL A 25 0.39 0.30 14.77
N ALA A 26 0.94 -0.84 14.35
CA ALA A 26 0.31 -1.74 13.36
C ALA A 26 -0.43 -2.92 13.99
N ASN A 27 0.05 -3.41 15.14
CA ASN A 27 -0.46 -4.62 15.80
C ASN A 27 -1.31 -4.32 17.04
N GLU A 28 -2.06 -3.20 17.03
CA GLU A 28 -2.92 -2.76 18.15
C GLU A 28 -2.18 -2.65 19.50
N THR A 29 -0.85 -2.62 19.48
CA THR A 29 0.04 -2.67 20.63
C THR A 29 1.10 -1.58 20.51
N ALA A 30 1.19 -0.73 21.54
CA ALA A 30 2.13 0.37 21.57
C ALA A 30 3.05 0.25 22.79
N ARG A 31 4.33 0.50 22.56
CA ARG A 31 5.33 0.59 23.63
C ARG A 31 5.83 2.03 23.71
N LEU A 32 5.28 2.77 24.66
CA LEU A 32 5.67 4.15 24.90
C LEU A 32 6.72 4.19 26.01
N VAL A 33 7.89 4.73 25.70
CA VAL A 33 9.03 4.81 26.61
C VAL A 33 9.26 6.27 27.00
N CYS A 34 9.36 6.51 28.30
CA CYS A 34 9.62 7.80 28.91
C CYS A 34 10.94 7.71 29.66
N ASN A 35 11.99 8.24 29.05
CA ASN A 35 13.28 8.37 29.70
C ASN A 35 13.21 9.59 30.59
N TYR A 36 13.58 9.45 31.86
CA TYR A 36 13.53 10.56 32.80
C TYR A 36 14.84 10.71 33.56
N THR A 37 15.21 11.96 33.80
CA THR A 37 16.35 12.30 34.66
C THR A 37 15.83 13.08 35.86
N TYR A 38 16.28 12.66 37.04
CA TYR A 38 15.93 13.29 38.30
C TYR A 38 17.18 13.39 39.18
N ASN A 39 17.48 14.61 39.62
CA ASN A 39 18.70 14.90 40.40
C ASN A 39 18.49 14.78 41.92
N GLY A 40 17.27 14.45 42.38
CA GLY A 40 16.93 14.36 43.80
C GLY A 40 16.89 12.92 44.36
N THR A 41 16.54 12.79 45.64
CA THR A 41 16.56 11.52 46.39
C THR A 41 15.15 10.94 46.59
N GLY A 42 14.49 10.59 45.50
CA GLY A 42 13.13 10.02 45.50
C GLY A 42 13.10 8.55 45.93
N LYS A 43 12.14 8.16 46.76
CA LYS A 43 11.89 6.77 47.18
C LYS A 43 10.53 6.27 46.70
N GLU A 44 9.55 7.15 46.58
CA GLU A 44 8.22 6.83 46.07
C GLU A 44 7.91 7.70 44.87
N PHE A 45 7.53 7.03 43.79
CA PHE A 45 7.24 7.65 42.51
C PHE A 45 5.87 7.23 42.03
N ARG A 46 5.26 8.11 41.24
CA ARG A 46 4.07 7.83 40.45
C ARG A 46 4.32 8.32 39.04
N ALA A 47 4.11 7.46 38.06
CA ALA A 47 4.08 7.83 36.66
C ALA A 47 2.67 7.63 36.12
N SER A 48 2.21 8.59 35.31
CA SER A 48 0.92 8.53 34.64
C SER A 48 1.08 8.92 33.17
N LEU A 49 0.25 8.32 32.34
CA LEU A 49 0.17 8.59 30.92
C LEU A 49 -1.13 9.35 30.64
N HIS A 50 -1.03 10.53 30.05
CA HIS A 50 -2.17 11.40 29.76
C HIS A 50 -2.38 11.52 28.26
N LYS A 51 -3.62 11.38 27.79
CA LYS A 51 -4.03 11.53 26.39
C LYS A 51 -4.59 12.92 26.12
N GLY A 52 -4.31 13.42 24.92
CA GLY A 52 -4.90 14.62 24.35
C GLY A 52 -4.03 15.85 24.53
N THR A 53 -4.23 16.85 23.67
CA THR A 53 -3.44 18.10 23.66
C THR A 53 -3.49 18.85 24.99
N ALA A 54 -4.63 18.84 25.67
CA ALA A 54 -4.80 19.41 27.02
C ALA A 54 -4.37 18.46 28.15
N SER A 55 -3.94 17.23 27.85
CA SER A 55 -3.56 16.20 28.83
C SER A 55 -4.69 15.91 29.84
N ALA A 56 -5.94 15.95 29.39
CA ALA A 56 -7.12 15.90 30.27
C ALA A 56 -7.50 14.47 30.70
N VAL A 57 -7.09 13.45 29.96
CA VAL A 57 -7.51 12.06 30.20
C VAL A 57 -6.32 11.23 30.68
N GLU A 58 -6.34 10.79 31.94
CA GLU A 58 -5.37 9.81 32.45
C GLU A 58 -5.72 8.42 31.89
N VAL A 59 -4.81 7.86 31.11
CA VAL A 59 -4.95 6.57 30.41
C VAL A 59 -4.52 5.42 31.32
N CYS A 60 -3.40 5.61 32.00
CA CYS A 60 -2.70 4.57 32.72
C CYS A 60 -1.83 5.21 33.79
N PHE A 61 -1.68 4.53 34.92
CA PHE A 61 -0.74 4.96 35.94
C PHE A 61 -0.03 3.78 36.57
N MET A 62 1.18 4.05 37.04
CA MET A 62 1.92 3.14 37.87
C MET A 62 2.57 3.91 39.01
N SER A 63 2.67 3.28 40.15
CA SER A 63 3.42 3.78 41.29
C SER A 63 4.40 2.73 41.73
N TRP A 64 5.60 3.18 42.09
CA TRP A 64 6.63 2.28 42.60
C TRP A 64 7.34 2.91 43.79
N ASN A 65 7.65 2.03 44.73
CA ASN A 65 8.62 2.24 45.79
C ASN A 65 9.71 1.16 45.60
N MET A 66 10.83 1.24 46.32
CA MET A 66 11.92 0.25 46.28
C MET A 66 11.46 -1.21 46.38
N THR A 67 10.33 -1.49 47.04
CA THR A 67 9.87 -2.86 47.32
C THR A 67 8.58 -3.26 46.60
N LYS A 68 7.80 -2.31 46.06
CA LYS A 68 6.46 -2.59 45.52
C LYS A 68 6.23 -1.79 44.24
N VAL A 69 5.69 -2.46 43.24
CA VAL A 69 5.24 -1.85 41.99
C VAL A 69 3.75 -2.15 41.83
N SER A 70 2.94 -1.11 41.65
CA SER A 70 1.53 -1.24 41.31
C SER A 70 1.25 -0.50 40.01
N SER A 71 0.55 -1.15 39.08
CA SER A 71 0.14 -0.58 37.80
C SER A 71 -1.35 -0.81 37.63
N ASN A 72 -2.08 0.26 37.31
CA ASN A 72 -3.51 0.21 37.02
C ASN A 72 -3.78 0.97 35.71
N SER A 73 -4.85 0.60 35.03
CA SER A 73 -5.34 1.32 33.87
C SER A 73 -6.77 1.81 34.13
N ASN A 74 -7.13 2.91 33.50
CA ASN A 74 -8.49 3.45 33.59
C ASN A 74 -9.41 2.77 32.56
N ASN A 75 -10.71 2.77 32.86
CA ASN A 75 -11.74 2.12 32.04
C ASN A 75 -11.65 2.60 30.57
N GLY A 76 -11.40 1.65 29.66
CA GLY A 76 -11.28 1.92 28.22
C GLY A 76 -9.86 1.80 27.66
N PHE A 77 -8.85 1.65 28.52
CA PHE A 77 -7.48 1.36 28.08
C PHE A 77 -6.91 0.13 28.76
N ASN A 78 -6.33 -0.71 27.93
CA ASN A 78 -5.59 -1.88 28.31
C ASN A 78 -4.12 -1.46 28.39
N CYS A 79 -3.59 -1.27 29.61
CA CYS A 79 -2.23 -0.75 29.80
C CYS A 79 -1.52 -1.39 30.99
N LYS A 80 -0.19 -1.55 30.84
CA LYS A 80 0.71 -1.92 31.93
C LYS A 80 1.94 -1.02 31.94
N GLY A 81 2.21 -0.40 33.09
CA GLY A 81 3.42 0.36 33.35
C GLY A 81 4.54 -0.54 33.91
N ILE A 82 5.77 -0.32 33.46
CA ILE A 82 6.98 -0.97 33.94
C ILE A 82 8.03 0.11 34.21
N HIS A 83 8.71 0.01 35.34
CA HIS A 83 9.85 0.87 35.68
C HIS A 83 11.14 0.09 35.45
N ASP A 84 12.08 0.73 34.76
CA ASP A 84 13.42 0.21 34.53
C ASP A 84 14.43 1.36 34.70
N LYS A 85 15.00 1.46 35.90
CA LYS A 85 16.03 2.46 36.28
C LYS A 85 15.59 3.91 36.03
N ASP A 86 16.01 4.49 34.90
CA ASP A 86 15.75 5.85 34.44
C ASP A 86 14.64 5.90 33.38
N LYS A 87 13.86 4.83 33.26
CA LYS A 87 12.83 4.68 32.22
C LYS A 87 11.52 4.19 32.80
N VAL A 88 10.44 4.78 32.31
CA VAL A 88 9.08 4.27 32.51
C VAL A 88 8.55 3.82 31.15
N ILE A 89 8.05 2.60 31.09
CA ILE A 89 7.55 1.97 29.87
C ILE A 89 6.07 1.69 30.06
N PHE A 90 5.24 2.32 29.24
CA PHE A 90 3.81 2.04 29.15
C PHE A 90 3.55 1.13 27.95
N ASN A 91 3.12 -0.09 28.22
CA ASN A 91 2.67 -1.04 27.21
C ASN A 91 1.16 -0.93 27.09
N LEU A 92 0.68 -0.38 25.98
CA LEU A 92 -0.73 -0.34 25.63
C LEU A 92 -1.07 -1.49 24.68
N TRP A 93 -2.20 -2.13 24.88
CA TRP A 93 -2.69 -3.25 24.08
C TRP A 93 -4.16 -3.05 23.70
N ASN A 94 -4.62 -3.77 22.67
CA ASN A 94 -5.94 -3.60 22.08
C ASN A 94 -6.26 -2.14 21.71
N MET A 95 -5.27 -1.42 21.20
CA MET A 95 -5.44 -0.04 20.76
C MET A 95 -6.27 0.02 19.47
N THR A 96 -7.16 1.00 19.40
CA THR A 96 -8.05 1.24 18.26
C THR A 96 -7.69 2.55 17.55
N ALA A 97 -8.08 2.68 16.28
CA ALA A 97 -7.71 3.85 15.47
C ALA A 97 -8.19 5.20 16.06
N ASN A 98 -9.31 5.20 16.78
CA ASN A 98 -9.85 6.38 17.49
C ASN A 98 -9.01 6.81 18.72
N GLN A 99 -8.07 5.96 19.16
CA GLN A 99 -7.10 6.25 20.21
C GLN A 99 -5.82 6.90 19.64
N THR A 100 -5.77 7.18 18.33
CA THR A 100 -4.71 7.99 17.73
C THR A 100 -4.76 9.42 18.28
N ASP A 101 -3.72 9.83 18.99
CA ASP A 101 -3.62 11.15 19.63
C ASP A 101 -2.19 11.39 20.13
N ILE A 102 -1.94 12.55 20.72
CA ILE A 102 -0.74 12.85 21.49
C ILE A 102 -0.87 12.36 22.94
N TYR A 103 0.21 11.75 23.44
CA TYR A 103 0.32 11.18 24.77
C TYR A 103 1.48 11.80 25.53
N PHE A 104 1.24 12.23 26.77
CA PHE A 104 2.21 12.88 27.64
C PHE A 104 2.52 12.02 28.85
N CYS A 105 3.79 11.79 29.11
CA CYS A 105 4.25 11.20 30.36
C CYS A 105 4.34 12.25 31.45
N LYS A 106 3.74 11.91 32.58
CA LYS A 106 3.87 12.66 33.83
C LYS A 106 4.51 11.77 34.88
N ILE A 107 5.56 12.24 35.51
CA ILE A 107 6.33 11.57 36.55
C ILE A 107 6.36 12.49 37.76
N GLU A 108 6.00 11.91 38.89
CA GLU A 108 5.79 12.57 40.18
C GLU A 108 6.62 11.84 41.23
N VAL A 109 7.34 12.59 42.06
CA VAL A 109 8.04 12.10 43.26
C VAL A 109 7.18 12.47 44.45
N LEU A 110 6.67 11.45 45.13
CA LEU A 110 5.75 11.60 46.26
C LEU A 110 6.49 11.69 47.59
N TYR A 111 7.56 10.89 47.75
CA TYR A 111 8.29 10.79 49.00
C TYR A 111 9.78 10.52 48.74
N PRO A 112 10.71 11.10 49.53
CA PRO A 112 10.49 12.08 50.60
C PRO A 112 10.05 13.46 50.07
N PRO A 113 9.28 14.25 50.84
CA PRO A 113 8.93 15.62 50.46
C PRO A 113 10.19 16.46 50.20
N PRO A 114 10.13 17.48 49.32
CA PRO A 114 8.94 18.06 48.71
C PRO A 114 8.37 17.25 47.54
N TYR A 115 7.08 17.44 47.26
CA TYR A 115 6.45 16.89 46.07
C TYR A 115 7.01 17.56 44.82
N VAL A 116 7.56 16.76 43.90
CA VAL A 116 8.16 17.23 42.65
C VAL A 116 7.49 16.52 41.48
N TYR A 117 7.23 17.25 40.40
CA TYR A 117 6.69 16.68 39.17
C TYR A 117 7.43 17.26 37.96
N ASN A 118 7.38 16.57 36.82
CA ASN A 118 7.97 17.08 35.60
C ASN A 118 7.10 18.18 34.96
N GLU A 119 7.76 19.13 34.32
CA GLU A 119 7.11 20.00 33.35
C GLU A 119 6.54 19.18 32.18
N LYS A 120 5.51 19.72 31.53
CA LYS A 120 4.85 19.07 30.40
C LYS A 120 5.89 18.76 29.31
N SER A 121 6.03 17.48 28.98
CA SER A 121 6.94 17.02 27.94
C SER A 121 6.43 17.40 26.54
N ASN A 122 7.27 17.21 25.52
CA ASN A 122 6.86 17.34 24.11
C ASN A 122 5.82 16.29 23.68
N GLY A 123 5.64 15.22 24.48
CA GLY A 123 4.71 14.14 24.20
C GLY A 123 5.16 13.20 23.08
N THR A 124 4.31 12.22 22.82
CA THR A 124 4.43 11.24 21.74
C THR A 124 3.13 11.17 20.99
N VAL A 125 3.14 11.40 19.68
CA VAL A 125 1.99 11.11 18.83
C VAL A 125 1.95 9.61 18.58
N ILE A 126 0.91 8.93 19.05
CA ILE A 126 0.69 7.52 18.73
C ILE A 126 -0.31 7.47 17.58
N HIS A 127 0.14 6.96 16.43
CA HIS A 127 -0.70 6.74 15.26
C HIS A 127 -1.04 5.25 15.14
N VAL A 128 -2.28 4.90 15.46
CA VAL A 128 -2.77 3.52 15.38
C VAL A 128 -3.34 3.29 13.98
N LYS A 129 -2.66 2.45 13.19
CA LYS A 129 -3.17 2.04 11.88
C LYS A 129 -4.44 1.22 12.11
N GLY A 130 -5.54 1.64 11.50
CA GLY A 130 -6.80 0.89 11.56
C GLY A 130 -6.63 -0.49 10.92
N LYS A 131 -7.38 -1.48 11.42
CA LYS A 131 -7.40 -2.86 10.91
C LYS A 131 -7.68 -2.94 9.40
N TRP A 132 -8.35 -1.94 8.83
CA TRP A 132 -8.56 -1.85 7.38
C TRP A 132 -7.25 -1.69 6.59
N ASN A 133 -6.21 -1.09 7.20
CA ASN A 133 -4.88 -0.98 6.61
C ASN A 133 -4.08 -2.30 6.66
N LEU A 134 -4.50 -3.29 7.45
CA LEU A 134 -3.93 -4.64 7.43
C LEU A 134 -4.64 -5.55 6.41
N GLN A 135 -5.88 -5.21 6.00
CA GLN A 135 -6.69 -6.00 5.06
C GLN A 135 -6.84 -5.34 3.68
N THR A 136 -6.01 -4.34 3.37
CA THR A 136 -5.83 -3.85 2.02
C THR A 136 -4.45 -4.21 1.52
N PRO A 137 -4.30 -5.13 0.55
CA PRO A 137 -3.19 -5.06 -0.38
C PRO A 137 -3.47 -3.86 -1.33
N ILE A 138 -3.44 -2.65 -0.79
CA ILE A 138 -3.33 -1.42 -1.56
C ILE A 138 -1.92 -0.93 -1.19
N GLN A 139 -0.89 -1.36 -1.90
CA GLN A 139 -0.45 -0.66 -3.12
C GLN A 139 -0.52 0.87 -2.92
N ILE A 140 0.11 1.38 -1.85
CA ILE A 140 0.62 2.75 -1.85
C ILE A 140 2.14 2.63 -1.90
N GLN A 141 2.63 2.53 -3.14
CA GLN A 141 3.50 3.56 -3.69
C GLN A 141 4.22 4.41 -2.64
N GLU A 142 5.31 3.87 -2.08
CA GLU A 142 6.43 4.68 -1.61
C GLU A 142 7.72 4.00 -2.08
N ALA A 143 8.25 4.60 -3.16
CA ALA A 143 9.60 4.49 -3.71
C ALA A 143 10.48 3.30 -3.26
N GLN A 144 10.45 2.21 -4.03
CA GLN A 144 11.64 1.44 -4.40
C GLN A 144 11.52 0.97 -5.87
N PRO A 145 11.88 1.80 -6.88
CA PRO A 145 11.99 1.34 -8.24
C PRO A 145 13.45 0.99 -8.54
N ALA A 146 13.79 -0.29 -8.43
CA ALA A 146 14.99 -0.81 -9.09
C ALA A 146 14.70 -2.03 -9.97
N ASN A 147 13.65 -2.81 -9.68
CA ASN A 147 13.40 -4.09 -10.37
C ASN A 147 12.01 -4.23 -11.01
N SER A 148 11.30 -3.13 -11.29
CA SER A 148 9.97 -3.17 -11.95
C SER A 148 10.04 -3.31 -13.48
N TYR A 149 11.20 -3.11 -14.10
CA TYR A 149 11.35 -3.17 -15.56
C TYR A 149 11.12 -4.59 -16.10
N TRP A 150 11.64 -5.60 -15.40
CA TRP A 150 11.53 -7.01 -15.81
C TRP A 150 10.09 -7.51 -15.85
N ILE A 151 9.22 -6.99 -14.98
CA ILE A 151 7.80 -7.34 -14.96
C ILE A 151 7.11 -6.81 -16.22
N MET A 152 7.39 -5.57 -16.61
CA MET A 152 6.83 -4.96 -17.82
C MET A 152 7.35 -5.65 -19.08
N VAL A 153 8.63 -6.00 -19.12
CA VAL A 153 9.23 -6.76 -20.23
C VAL A 153 8.61 -8.14 -20.33
N ALA A 154 8.41 -8.84 -19.21
CA ALA A 154 7.79 -10.16 -19.20
C ALA A 154 6.34 -10.12 -19.69
N VAL A 155 5.53 -9.20 -19.19
CA VAL A 155 4.13 -9.04 -19.60
C VAL A 155 4.04 -8.69 -21.09
N THR A 156 4.87 -7.76 -21.56
CA THR A 156 4.89 -7.35 -22.97
C THR A 156 5.36 -8.49 -23.88
N GLY A 157 6.37 -9.24 -23.46
CA GLY A 157 6.88 -10.40 -24.19
C GLY A 157 5.84 -11.51 -24.34
N VAL A 158 5.10 -11.82 -23.27
CA VAL A 158 4.02 -12.82 -23.31
C VAL A 158 2.90 -12.38 -24.25
N LEU A 159 2.48 -11.12 -24.18
CA LEU A 159 1.43 -10.59 -25.07
C LEU A 159 1.84 -10.62 -26.55
N ALA A 160 3.07 -10.21 -26.84
CA ALA A 160 3.61 -10.20 -28.20
C ALA A 160 3.72 -11.63 -28.75
N PHE A 161 4.25 -12.57 -27.95
CA PHE A 161 4.36 -13.97 -28.36
C PHE A 161 3.01 -14.63 -28.59
N TYR A 162 2.02 -14.35 -27.74
CA TYR A 162 0.66 -14.86 -27.93
C TYR A 162 0.04 -14.31 -29.22
N SER A 163 0.25 -13.02 -29.49
CA SER A 163 -0.27 -12.36 -30.69
C SER A 163 0.37 -12.90 -31.98
N THR A 164 1.68 -13.18 -31.97
CA THR A 164 2.35 -13.76 -33.15
C THR A 164 1.90 -15.19 -33.42
N LEU A 165 1.72 -16.02 -32.37
CA LEU A 165 1.22 -17.39 -32.53
C LEU A 165 -0.18 -17.43 -33.12
N ILE A 166 -1.10 -16.58 -32.63
CA ILE A 166 -2.45 -16.47 -33.18
C ILE A 166 -2.39 -16.05 -34.65
N THR A 167 -1.63 -15.00 -34.96
CA THR A 167 -1.51 -14.48 -36.33
C THR A 167 -0.93 -15.53 -37.27
N ALA A 168 0.10 -16.27 -36.85
CA ALA A 168 0.70 -17.35 -37.63
C ALA A 168 -0.28 -18.50 -37.87
N ALA A 169 -1.07 -18.89 -36.85
CA ALA A 169 -2.10 -19.91 -37.02
C ALA A 169 -3.13 -19.47 -38.07
N PHE A 170 -3.63 -18.24 -37.99
CA PHE A 170 -4.57 -17.69 -38.97
C PHE A 170 -4.00 -17.67 -40.39
N ILE A 171 -2.75 -17.24 -40.57
CA ILE A 171 -2.11 -17.24 -41.89
C ILE A 171 -1.98 -18.67 -42.45
N ASN A 172 -1.57 -19.64 -41.64
CA ASN A 172 -1.45 -21.04 -42.06
C ASN A 172 -2.81 -21.64 -42.44
N TYR A 173 -3.86 -21.39 -41.65
CA TYR A 173 -5.22 -21.81 -41.99
C TYR A 173 -5.69 -21.17 -43.30
N TRP A 174 -5.43 -19.87 -43.48
CA TRP A 174 -5.84 -19.15 -44.68
C TRP A 174 -5.08 -19.62 -45.93
N GLN A 175 -3.76 -19.81 -45.85
CA GLN A 175 -2.95 -20.36 -46.94
C GLN A 175 -3.39 -21.77 -47.31
N LYS A 176 -3.63 -22.64 -46.32
CA LYS A 176 -4.10 -24.00 -46.54
C LYS A 176 -5.51 -24.02 -47.16
N SER A 177 -6.39 -23.12 -46.73
CA SER A 177 -7.70 -22.92 -47.35
C SER A 177 -7.58 -22.45 -48.81
N LYS A 178 -6.67 -21.50 -49.07
CA LYS A 178 -6.43 -20.98 -50.42
C LYS A 178 -5.84 -22.05 -51.35
N GLN A 179 -4.91 -22.87 -50.87
CA GLN A 179 -4.37 -23.99 -51.65
C GLN A 179 -5.42 -25.06 -51.94
N ARG A 180 -6.29 -25.40 -50.98
CA ARG A 180 -7.44 -26.29 -51.23
C ARG A 180 -8.37 -25.73 -52.31
N MET A 181 -8.60 -24.42 -52.32
CA MET A 181 -9.40 -23.75 -53.34
C MET A 181 -8.78 -23.82 -54.74
N PHE A 182 -7.46 -23.64 -54.89
CA PHE A 182 -6.76 -23.75 -56.18
C PHE A 182 -6.70 -25.18 -56.72
N HIS A 183 -6.46 -26.19 -55.87
CA HIS A 183 -6.47 -27.58 -56.34
C HIS A 183 -7.84 -28.05 -56.82
N GLN A 184 -8.93 -27.46 -56.29
CA GLN A 184 -10.28 -27.81 -56.68
C GLN A 184 -10.71 -27.17 -58.01
N SER A 185 -10.06 -26.08 -58.45
CA SER A 185 -10.32 -25.48 -59.78
C SER A 185 -9.64 -26.21 -60.94
N ASP A 186 -8.55 -26.93 -60.70
CA ASP A 186 -7.78 -27.62 -61.77
C ASP A 186 -8.33 -29.00 -62.14
N TYR A 187 -9.26 -29.56 -61.34
CA TYR A 187 -9.90 -30.84 -61.63
C TYR A 187 -11.42 -30.71 -61.75
N MET A 188 -11.87 -29.72 -62.53
CA MET A 188 -13.22 -29.75 -63.08
C MET A 188 -13.17 -30.61 -64.35
N ASN A 189 -13.41 -31.91 -64.18
CA ASN A 189 -13.64 -32.84 -65.29
C ASN A 189 -14.79 -32.31 -66.16
N MET A 190 -14.44 -31.62 -67.25
CA MET A 190 -15.41 -31.14 -68.21
C MET A 190 -15.92 -32.36 -68.99
N THR A 191 -17.02 -32.96 -68.55
CA THR A 191 -17.82 -33.78 -69.46
C THR A 191 -18.22 -32.90 -70.65
N PRO A 192 -17.95 -33.30 -71.90
CA PRO A 192 -18.23 -32.46 -73.06
C PRO A 192 -19.71 -32.10 -73.08
N ARG A 193 -20.03 -30.81 -72.97
CA ARG A 193 -21.42 -30.35 -73.16
C ARG A 193 -21.76 -30.46 -74.63
N HIS A 194 -22.66 -31.38 -74.97
CA HIS A 194 -23.27 -31.44 -76.29
C HIS A 194 -23.96 -30.09 -76.60
N PRO A 195 -23.81 -29.55 -77.83
CA PRO A 195 -24.47 -28.31 -78.19
C PRO A 195 -26.00 -28.51 -78.19
N PRO A 196 -26.77 -27.55 -77.66
CA PRO A 196 -28.22 -27.64 -77.67
C PRO A 196 -28.71 -27.50 -79.11
N TYR A 197 -29.46 -28.50 -79.57
CA TYR A 197 -30.21 -28.52 -80.82
C TYR A 197 -31.14 -27.30 -80.89
N GLN A 198 -30.73 -26.25 -81.62
CA GLN A 198 -31.57 -25.08 -81.90
C GLN A 198 -32.53 -25.41 -83.05
N LYS A 199 -33.77 -25.75 -82.67
CA LYS A 199 -34.91 -25.75 -83.60
C LYS A 199 -35.38 -24.30 -83.76
N ASN A 200 -35.45 -23.85 -85.00
CA ASN A 200 -36.12 -22.64 -85.48
C ASN A 200 -35.56 -21.29 -84.99
N LYS A 201 -34.62 -20.72 -85.77
CA LYS A 201 -34.58 -19.27 -86.02
C LYS A 201 -34.27 -19.01 -87.49
N GLY A 202 -35.15 -18.23 -88.12
CA GLY A 202 -35.12 -17.88 -89.53
C GLY A 202 -33.84 -17.14 -89.94
N TYR A 203 -33.47 -17.36 -91.19
CA TYR A 203 -32.34 -16.74 -91.87
C TYR A 203 -32.47 -15.20 -91.88
N PRO A 204 -31.42 -14.46 -91.49
CA PRO A 204 -31.19 -13.12 -92.00
C PRO A 204 -30.42 -13.21 -93.32
N SER A 205 -31.05 -12.79 -94.41
CA SER A 205 -30.43 -12.54 -95.72
C SER A 205 -29.38 -11.44 -95.61
N TYR A 206 -28.10 -11.82 -95.53
CA TYR A 206 -27.01 -10.96 -95.97
C TYR A 206 -25.77 -11.80 -96.27
N ALA A 207 -25.82 -12.55 -97.37
CA ALA A 207 -24.63 -13.07 -98.03
C ALA A 207 -24.64 -12.52 -99.46
N PRO A 208 -23.65 -11.71 -99.86
CA PRO A 208 -23.58 -11.22 -101.24
C PRO A 208 -23.26 -12.40 -102.16
N THR A 209 -24.07 -12.56 -103.20
CA THR A 209 -23.90 -13.55 -104.27
C THR A 209 -22.56 -13.31 -104.96
N ARG A 210 -21.69 -14.33 -104.93
CA ARG A 210 -20.41 -14.33 -105.64
C ARG A 210 -20.69 -14.56 -107.13
N ASP A 211 -20.57 -13.49 -107.91
CA ASP A 211 -20.81 -13.52 -109.34
C ASP A 211 -19.59 -14.18 -110.04
N TYR A 212 -19.83 -15.30 -110.73
CA TYR A 212 -18.81 -16.06 -111.45
C TYR A 212 -19.02 -15.91 -112.96
N THR A 213 -19.00 -14.68 -113.48
CA THR A 213 -18.97 -14.42 -114.92
C THR A 213 -18.03 -13.27 -115.29
N ALA A 214 -16.75 -13.47 -115.04
CA ALA A 214 -15.61 -12.80 -115.69
C ALA A 214 -14.42 -13.66 -115.25
N TYR A 215 -13.93 -14.63 -116.02
CA TYR A 215 -13.08 -14.45 -117.19
C TYR A 215 -13.31 -15.62 -118.16
N ARG A 216 -13.86 -15.32 -119.33
CA ARG A 216 -13.85 -16.18 -120.52
C ARG A 216 -13.44 -15.32 -121.70
N SER A 217 -12.14 -15.32 -121.98
CA SER A 217 -11.52 -15.04 -123.29
C SER A 217 -10.01 -15.11 -123.11
#